data_AF-A0ABD3C563-F1
#
_entry.id   AF-A0ABD3C563-F1
#
_cell.length_a   1.000
_cell.length_b   1.000
_cell.length_c   1.000
_cell.angle_alpha   90.00
_cell.angle_beta   90.00
_cell.angle_gamma   90.00
#
_symmetry.space_group_name_H-M   'P 1'
#
loop_
_entity.id
_entity.type
_entity.pdbx_description
1 polymer ?
#
loop_
_entity_poly.entity_id
_entity_poly.type
_entity_poly.pdbx_seq_one_letter_code
_entity_poly.pdbx_strand_id
1 'polypeptide(L)'
;MKRLVDLLKDSKGDVVKESVEVNLDDFKSAISQVDSQMKNLPATVQVAAQQGSYLADCFNRTEECEKNPEGPLRFRGEGCHRFHPFRYKHFGQFAPLGGEQTAAQLPGDWVSIGHSTQWLWYSVYASKLVSWCTRALVISDWGRRFIFGRDSSGI
;
A
#
# COMPACT_ATOMS: atom_id res chain seq x y z
N MET A 1 10.75 -2.15 13.41
CA MET A 1 11.61 -1.28 12.58
C MET A 1 12.32 -0.35 13.55
N LYS A 2 13.65 -0.49 13.71
CA LYS A 2 14.41 0.39 14.60
C LYS A 2 14.31 1.82 14.06
N ARG A 3 14.00 2.81 14.90
CA ARG A 3 14.01 4.21 14.45
C ARG A 3 15.46 4.63 14.22
N LEU A 4 15.68 5.62 13.36
CA LEU A 4 17.02 6.15 13.07
C LEU A 4 17.77 6.55 14.36
N VAL A 5 17.03 7.07 15.34
CA VAL A 5 17.53 7.39 16.69
C VAL A 5 18.04 6.16 17.44
N ASP A 6 17.40 5.00 17.26
CA ASP A 6 17.81 3.74 17.91
C ASP A 6 19.09 3.20 17.28
N LEU A 7 19.26 3.34 15.95
CA LEU A 7 20.49 2.96 15.24
C LEU A 7 21.68 3.84 15.67
N LEU A 8 21.45 5.14 15.88
CA LEU A 8 22.48 6.05 16.37
C LEU A 8 22.89 5.74 17.81
N LYS A 9 21.96 5.30 18.66
CA LYS A 9 22.27 4.85 20.03
C LYS A 9 23.06 3.54 20.05
N ASP A 10 22.69 2.57 19.22
CA ASP A 10 23.41 1.29 19.10
C ASP A 10 24.87 1.48 18.67
N SER A 11 25.16 2.52 17.86
CA SER A 11 26.51 2.84 17.41
C SER A 11 27.39 3.54 18.46
N LYS A 12 26.81 4.32 19.38
CA LYS A 12 27.58 5.22 20.27
C LYS A 12 27.71 4.72 21.72
N GLY A 13 27.04 3.62 22.08
CA GLY A 13 26.98 3.16 23.47
C GLY A 13 26.18 4.14 24.35
N ASP A 14 25.74 3.67 25.51
CA ASP A 14 24.74 4.30 26.39
C ASP A 14 25.16 5.65 27.01
N VAL A 15 25.35 6.69 26.21
CA VAL A 15 25.62 8.06 26.67
C VAL A 15 24.36 8.93 26.52
N VAL A 16 23.89 9.35 27.68
CA VAL A 16 22.60 9.97 28.00
C VAL A 16 22.55 11.46 27.60
N LYS A 17 21.36 11.89 27.14
CA LYS A 17 20.78 13.26 27.17
C LYS A 17 21.74 14.45 27.00
N GLU A 18 22.06 14.81 25.77
CA GLU A 18 22.17 16.19 25.23
C GLU A 18 22.64 16.10 23.78
N SER A 19 22.50 17.19 23.01
CA SER A 19 22.64 17.27 21.55
C SER A 19 23.61 16.24 20.96
N VAL A 20 23.06 15.23 20.26
CA VAL A 20 23.85 14.18 19.64
C VAL A 20 24.65 14.80 18.50
N GLU A 21 25.91 15.15 18.77
CA GLU A 21 26.90 15.40 17.71
C GLU A 21 27.17 14.06 17.02
N VAL A 22 26.62 13.91 15.82
CA VAL A 22 26.80 12.73 14.96
C VAL A 22 27.88 13.07 13.95
N ASN A 23 28.94 12.27 13.87
CA ASN A 23 29.92 12.41 12.80
C ASN A 23 29.24 12.14 11.45
N LEU A 24 29.67 12.85 10.40
CA LEU A 24 29.07 12.71 9.07
C LEU A 24 29.16 11.26 8.53
N ASP A 25 30.24 10.56 8.86
CA ASP A 25 30.44 9.16 8.48
C ASP A 25 29.49 8.20 9.20
N ASP A 26 29.25 8.42 10.49
CA ASP A 26 28.30 7.64 11.29
C ASP A 26 26.86 7.87 10.79
N PHE A 27 26.52 9.11 10.44
CA PHE A 27 25.23 9.44 9.87
C PHE A 27 25.01 8.78 8.50
N LYS A 28 26.04 8.80 7.65
CA LYS A 28 26.00 8.16 6.32
C LYS A 28 25.83 6.65 6.42
N SER A 29 26.54 6.00 7.35
CA SER A 29 26.41 4.56 7.57
C SER A 29 25.01 4.19 8.09
N ALA A 30 24.46 4.98 9.01
CA ALA A 30 23.10 4.78 9.52
C ALA A 30 22.04 4.91 8.42
N ILE A 31 22.11 5.94 7.57
CA ILE A 31 21.20 6.08 6.41
C ILE A 31 21.36 4.91 5.44
N SER A 32 22.60 4.54 5.09
CA SER A 32 22.85 3.42 4.18
C SER A 32 22.26 2.11 4.71
N GLN A 33 22.27 1.90 6.02
CA GLN A 33 21.66 0.73 6.64
C GLN A 33 20.12 0.79 6.54
N VAL A 34 19.52 1.95 6.80
CA VAL A 34 18.06 2.15 6.65
C VAL A 34 17.63 1.90 5.20
N ASP A 35 18.35 2.47 4.23
CA ASP A 35 18.08 2.31 2.80
C ASP A 35 18.15 0.83 2.37
N SER A 36 19.12 0.07 2.90
CA SER A 36 19.24 -1.37 2.63
C SER A 36 18.06 -2.20 3.17
N GLN A 37 17.37 -1.70 4.20
CA GLN A 37 16.22 -2.35 4.82
C GLN A 37 14.89 -1.91 4.20
N MET A 38 14.88 -0.85 3.38
CA MET A 38 13.67 -0.42 2.70
C MET A 38 13.23 -1.50 1.72
N LYS A 39 12.02 -2.02 1.93
CA LYS A 39 11.40 -2.98 1.03
C LYS A 39 10.50 -2.26 0.06
N ASN A 40 10.48 -2.74 -1.18
CA ASN A 40 9.47 -2.35 -2.15
C ASN A 40 8.07 -2.67 -1.61
N LEU A 41 7.10 -1.91 -2.10
CA LEU A 41 5.69 -2.15 -1.83
C LEU A 41 5.28 -3.57 -2.27
N PRO A 42 4.30 -4.20 -1.60
CA PRO A 42 3.89 -5.55 -1.94
C PRO A 42 3.28 -5.60 -3.34
N ALA A 43 3.58 -6.65 -4.10
CA ALA A 43 3.09 -6.88 -5.46
C ALA A 43 1.60 -7.26 -5.47
N THR A 44 0.74 -6.28 -5.19
CA THR A 44 -0.71 -6.44 -5.07
C THR A 44 -1.44 -5.56 -6.08
N VAL A 45 -2.63 -6.00 -6.50
CA VAL A 45 -3.51 -5.21 -7.38
C VAL A 45 -3.82 -3.85 -6.77
N GLN A 46 -3.94 -3.76 -5.43
CA GLN A 46 -4.17 -2.50 -4.76
C GLN A 46 -3.02 -1.50 -4.97
N VAL A 47 -1.78 -1.95 -4.82
CA VAL A 47 -0.59 -1.11 -5.05
C VAL A 47 -0.55 -0.68 -6.51
N ALA A 48 -0.75 -1.62 -7.45
CA ALA A 48 -0.77 -1.32 -8.87
C ALA A 48 -1.85 -0.28 -9.26
N ALA A 49 -3.07 -0.42 -8.72
CA ALA A 49 -4.16 0.51 -8.99
C ALA A 49 -3.86 1.92 -8.46
N GLN A 50 -3.29 2.03 -7.24
CA GLN A 50 -2.90 3.33 -6.68
C GLN A 50 -1.74 3.98 -7.45
N GLN A 51 -0.72 3.18 -7.81
CA GLN A 51 0.40 3.65 -8.62
C GLN A 51 -0.05 4.12 -10.00
N GLY A 52 -0.94 3.37 -10.64
CA GLY A 52 -1.52 3.75 -11.94
C GLY A 52 -2.28 5.07 -11.87
N SER A 53 -3.13 5.26 -10.86
CA SER A 53 -3.85 6.52 -10.65
C SER A 53 -2.88 7.69 -10.40
N TYR A 54 -1.90 7.49 -9.52
CA TYR A 54 -0.89 8.52 -9.23
C TYR A 54 -0.09 8.91 -10.47
N LEU A 55 0.34 7.92 -11.28
CA LEU A 55 1.10 8.18 -12.49
C LEU A 55 0.27 8.92 -13.55
N ALA A 56 -1.01 8.57 -13.69
CA ALA A 56 -1.93 9.28 -14.57
C ALA A 56 -2.06 10.76 -14.15
N ASP A 57 -2.19 11.03 -12.84
CA ASP A 57 -2.25 12.39 -12.32
C ASP A 57 -0.95 13.17 -12.55
N CYS A 58 0.21 12.51 -12.45
CA CYS A 58 1.51 13.10 -12.79
C CYS A 58 1.58 13.47 -14.27
N PHE A 59 1.14 12.58 -15.18
CA PHE A 59 1.13 12.89 -16.60
C PHE A 59 0.17 14.03 -16.94
N ASN A 60 -1.01 14.08 -16.33
CA ASN A 60 -1.97 15.16 -16.55
C ASN A 60 -1.46 16.52 -16.05
N ARG A 61 -0.67 16.55 -14.97
CA ARG A 61 -0.13 17.78 -14.36
C ARG A 61 1.33 18.05 -14.70
N THR A 62 1.83 17.39 -15.73
CA THR A 62 3.22 17.49 -16.16
C THR A 62 3.59 18.97 -16.37
N GLU A 63 2.99 19.66 -17.34
CA GLU A 63 3.37 21.05 -17.69
C GLU A 63 3.35 22.03 -16.51
N GLU A 64 2.38 21.90 -15.61
CA GLU A 64 2.25 22.75 -14.42
C GLU A 64 3.39 22.53 -13.43
N CYS A 65 3.68 21.26 -13.12
CA CYS A 65 4.75 20.90 -12.20
C CYS A 65 6.16 21.17 -12.77
N GLU A 66 6.28 21.38 -14.09
CA GLU A 66 7.52 21.84 -14.72
C GLU A 66 7.81 23.31 -14.40
N LYS A 67 6.77 24.14 -14.32
CA LYS A 67 6.88 25.56 -13.96
C LYS A 67 7.02 25.77 -12.46
N ASN A 68 6.23 25.05 -11.67
CA ASN A 68 6.24 25.12 -10.21
C ASN A 68 6.47 23.71 -9.63
N PRO A 69 7.72 23.32 -9.35
CA PRO A 69 8.01 21.98 -8.84
C PRO A 69 7.47 21.82 -7.41
N GLU A 70 6.64 20.80 -7.20
CA GLU A 70 6.00 20.55 -5.90
C GLU A 70 6.80 19.62 -5.00
N GLY A 71 7.75 18.86 -5.57
CA GLY A 71 8.45 17.80 -4.88
C GLY A 71 9.54 18.29 -3.92
N PRO A 72 10.15 17.37 -3.16
CA PRO A 72 11.25 17.70 -2.24
C PRO A 72 12.48 18.24 -2.99
N LEU A 73 13.34 18.95 -2.25
CA LEU A 73 14.64 19.41 -2.73
C LEU A 73 15.50 18.25 -3.22
N ARG A 74 16.18 18.43 -4.35
CA ARG A 74 17.09 17.41 -4.89
C ARG A 74 18.37 17.38 -4.06
N PHE A 75 18.82 16.19 -3.67
CA PHE A 75 20.10 16.01 -2.97
C PHE A 75 21.32 16.31 -3.86
N ARG A 76 21.16 16.14 -5.18
CA ARG A 76 22.19 16.46 -6.18
C ARG A 76 21.61 17.41 -7.23
N GLY A 77 22.28 18.55 -7.43
CA GLY A 77 21.88 19.59 -8.36
C GLY A 77 20.99 20.66 -7.72
N GLU A 78 20.55 21.61 -8.55
CA GLU A 78 19.69 22.72 -8.13
C GLU A 78 18.21 22.41 -8.37
N GLY A 79 17.35 22.94 -7.50
CA GLY A 79 15.89 22.85 -7.62
C GLY A 79 15.25 21.64 -6.92
N CYS A 80 13.95 21.46 -7.21
CA CYS A 80 13.09 20.46 -6.57
C CYS A 80 12.69 19.33 -7.53
N HIS A 81 12.25 18.21 -6.98
CA HIS A 81 11.57 17.18 -7.76
C HIS A 81 10.24 17.74 -8.30
N ARG A 82 9.81 17.26 -9.48
CA ARG A 82 8.60 17.75 -10.14
C ARG A 82 7.34 17.43 -9.35
N PHE A 83 7.26 16.21 -8.81
CA PHE A 83 6.10 15.70 -8.09
C PHE A 83 6.47 15.24 -6.68
N HIS A 84 5.49 15.23 -5.79
CA HIS A 84 5.57 14.58 -4.49
C HIS A 84 5.77 13.07 -4.64
N PRO A 85 6.58 12.41 -3.78
CA PRO A 85 6.78 10.96 -3.85
C PRO A 85 5.47 10.20 -3.62
N PHE A 86 5.31 9.08 -4.33
CA PHE A 86 4.16 8.20 -4.14
C PHE A 86 4.08 7.67 -2.71
N ARG A 87 2.91 7.80 -2.08
CA ARG A 87 2.63 7.28 -0.74
C ARG A 87 1.52 6.25 -0.80
N TYR A 88 1.88 4.99 -0.60
CA TYR A 88 0.91 3.90 -0.54
C TYR A 88 0.00 4.03 0.67
N LYS A 89 -1.31 3.90 0.46
CA LYS A 89 -2.30 3.80 1.53
C LYS A 89 -2.85 2.37 1.58
N HIS A 90 -2.53 1.63 2.63
CA HIS A 90 -3.07 0.28 2.83
C HIS A 90 -4.55 0.35 3.22
N PHE A 91 -5.39 -0.45 2.56
CA PHE A 91 -6.85 -0.46 2.77
C PHE A 91 -7.33 -1.72 3.47
N GLY A 92 -6.41 -2.60 3.86
CA GLY A 92 -6.71 -3.91 4.41
C GLY A 92 -6.56 -5.01 3.37
N GLN A 93 -6.85 -6.23 3.82
CA GLN A 93 -6.77 -7.44 3.02
C GLN A 93 -7.93 -8.39 3.36
N PHE A 94 -8.36 -9.15 2.35
CA PHE A 94 -9.39 -10.16 2.48
C PHE A 94 -8.86 -11.50 1.98
N ALA A 95 -9.20 -12.57 2.68
CA ALA A 95 -8.84 -13.94 2.32
C ALA A 95 -10.06 -14.86 2.52
N PRO A 96 -10.70 -15.34 1.43
CA PRO A 96 -11.76 -16.34 1.55
C PRO A 96 -11.16 -17.66 2.04
N LEU A 97 -11.73 -18.23 3.11
CA LEU A 97 -11.23 -19.44 3.76
C LEU A 97 -11.94 -20.73 3.29
N GLY A 98 -13.00 -20.60 2.49
CA GLY A 98 -13.89 -21.71 2.16
C GLY A 98 -15.03 -21.83 3.18
N GLY A 99 -16.00 -22.71 2.92
CA GLY A 99 -17.16 -22.91 3.81
C GLY A 99 -17.99 -21.64 4.07
N GLU A 100 -18.05 -20.73 3.10
CA GLU A 100 -18.73 -19.42 3.19
C GLU A 100 -18.19 -18.47 4.27
N GLN A 101 -16.93 -18.65 4.65
CA GLN A 101 -16.23 -17.77 5.57
C GLN A 101 -15.09 -17.03 4.88
N THR A 102 -14.93 -15.75 5.22
CA THR A 102 -13.81 -14.92 4.80
C THR A 102 -13.15 -14.30 6.02
N ALA A 103 -11.82 -14.27 6.02
CA ALA A 103 -11.03 -13.45 6.93
C ALA A 103 -10.81 -12.06 6.32
N ALA A 104 -10.98 -11.02 7.11
CA ALA A 104 -10.62 -9.66 6.74
C ALA A 104 -9.72 -9.05 7.80
N GLN A 105 -8.75 -8.29 7.33
CA GLN A 105 -7.94 -7.42 8.16
C GLN A 105 -8.07 -6.00 7.62
N LEU A 106 -8.75 -5.12 8.36
CA LEU A 106 -8.92 -3.72 8.02
C LEU A 106 -7.83 -2.88 8.72
N PRO A 107 -7.42 -1.74 8.14
CA PRO A 107 -6.40 -0.90 8.74
C PRO A 107 -6.91 -0.30 10.06
N GLY A 108 -6.26 -0.65 11.17
CA GLY A 108 -6.65 -0.21 12.51
C GLY A 108 -7.63 -1.13 13.23
N ASP A 109 -8.00 -2.26 12.62
CA ASP A 109 -8.92 -3.24 13.19
C ASP A 109 -8.24 -4.60 13.41
N TRP A 110 -8.86 -5.46 14.22
CA TRP A 110 -8.41 -6.84 14.41
C TRP A 110 -8.86 -7.73 13.24
N VAL A 111 -8.26 -8.92 13.12
CA VAL A 111 -8.66 -9.89 12.09
C VAL A 111 -10.06 -10.39 12.42
N SER A 112 -11.01 -10.10 11.53
CA SER A 112 -12.40 -10.53 11.65
C SER A 112 -12.67 -11.70 10.71
N ILE A 113 -13.17 -12.81 11.24
CA ILE A 113 -13.47 -14.04 10.48
C ILE A 113 -14.94 -14.37 10.65
N GLY A 114 -15.64 -14.63 9.54
CA GLY A 114 -17.00 -15.17 9.60
C GLY A 114 -17.82 -14.90 8.35
N HIS A 115 -19.12 -15.23 8.45
CA HIS A 115 -20.09 -15.02 7.38
C HIS A 115 -20.42 -13.55 7.14
N SER A 116 -20.41 -12.71 8.18
CA SER A 116 -20.57 -11.26 8.03
C SER A 116 -19.45 -10.65 7.18
N THR A 117 -18.21 -11.09 7.44
CA THR A 117 -17.04 -10.70 6.67
C THR A 117 -17.10 -11.23 5.23
N GLN A 118 -17.71 -12.39 4.98
CA GLN A 118 -17.98 -12.90 3.63
C GLN A 118 -18.89 -11.95 2.83
N TRP A 119 -19.99 -11.47 3.44
CA TRP A 119 -20.88 -10.49 2.80
C TRP A 119 -20.20 -9.16 2.55
N LEU A 120 -19.38 -8.70 3.50
CA LEU A 120 -18.56 -7.50 3.33
C LEU A 120 -17.59 -7.68 2.15
N TRP A 121 -16.95 -8.84 2.04
CA TRP A 121 -16.08 -9.17 0.92
C TRP A 121 -16.82 -9.11 -0.43
N TYR A 122 -17.99 -9.74 -0.54
CA TYR A 122 -18.81 -9.67 -1.76
C TYR A 122 -19.13 -8.21 -2.15
N SER A 123 -19.51 -7.38 -1.18
CA SER A 123 -19.83 -5.97 -1.40
C SER A 123 -18.63 -5.17 -1.92
N VAL A 124 -17.46 -5.33 -1.27
CA VAL A 124 -16.22 -4.65 -1.67
C VAL A 124 -15.77 -5.12 -3.06
N TYR A 125 -15.79 -6.42 -3.32
CA TYR A 125 -15.33 -6.97 -4.60
C TYR A 125 -16.22 -6.53 -5.76
N ALA A 126 -17.55 -6.57 -5.59
CA ALA A 126 -18.50 -6.07 -6.58
C ALA A 126 -18.27 -4.58 -6.88
N SER A 127 -18.01 -3.77 -5.85
CA SER A 127 -17.76 -2.34 -6.01
C SER A 127 -16.44 -2.02 -6.72
N LYS A 128 -15.44 -2.90 -6.64
CA LYS A 128 -14.10 -2.70 -7.23
C LYS A 128 -14.00 -3.11 -8.69
N LEU A 129 -14.97 -3.83 -9.23
CA LEU A 129 -15.02 -4.17 -10.66
C LEU A 129 -15.15 -2.90 -11.51
N VAL A 130 -14.49 -2.87 -12.67
CA VAL A 130 -14.37 -1.64 -13.49
C VAL A 130 -15.65 -1.31 -14.26
N SER A 131 -16.36 -2.31 -14.76
CA SER A 131 -17.52 -2.14 -15.65
C SER A 131 -18.83 -2.59 -15.00
N TRP A 132 -19.91 -1.86 -15.27
CA TRP A 132 -21.27 -2.22 -14.86
C TRP A 132 -21.72 -3.57 -15.40
N CYS A 133 -21.36 -3.91 -16.64
CA CYS A 133 -21.70 -5.21 -17.22
C CYS A 133 -21.03 -6.35 -16.44
N THR A 134 -19.72 -6.23 -16.15
CA THR A 134 -18.99 -7.22 -15.37
C THR A 134 -19.52 -7.33 -13.94
N ARG A 135 -19.90 -6.21 -13.32
CA ARG A 135 -20.56 -6.20 -12.00
C ARG A 135 -21.84 -7.00 -12.00
N ALA A 136 -22.73 -6.75 -12.97
CA ALA A 136 -24.01 -7.45 -13.08
C ALA A 136 -23.81 -8.95 -13.32
N LEU A 137 -22.86 -9.33 -14.19
CA LEU A 137 -22.53 -10.73 -14.45
C LEU A 137 -22.05 -11.45 -13.18
N VAL A 138 -21.09 -10.87 -12.45
CA VAL A 138 -20.55 -11.47 -11.22
C VAL A 138 -21.62 -11.62 -10.14
N ILE A 139 -22.45 -10.61 -9.94
CA ILE A 139 -23.56 -10.67 -8.96
C ILE A 139 -24.58 -11.73 -9.37
N SER A 140 -24.91 -11.83 -10.67
CA SER A 140 -25.80 -12.86 -11.18
C SER A 140 -25.25 -14.26 -10.95
N ASP A 141 -23.95 -14.47 -11.16
CA ASP A 141 -23.29 -15.75 -10.93
C ASP A 141 -23.25 -16.14 -9.45
N TRP A 142 -23.05 -15.18 -8.54
CA TRP A 142 -23.19 -15.44 -7.11
C TRP A 142 -24.63 -15.83 -6.74
N GLY A 143 -25.64 -15.17 -7.32
CA GLY A 143 -27.04 -15.52 -7.13
C GLY A 143 -27.38 -16.93 -7.65
N ARG A 144 -26.91 -17.28 -8.85
CA ARG A 144 -27.07 -18.65 -9.40
C ARG A 144 -26.39 -19.68 -8.52
N ARG A 145 -25.18 -19.40 -8.05
CA ARG A 145 -24.45 -20.28 -7.12
C ARG A 145 -25.23 -20.51 -5.82
N PHE A 146 -25.90 -19.48 -5.30
CA PHE A 146 -26.67 -19.59 -4.07
C PHE A 146 -27.93 -20.45 -4.24
N ILE A 147 -28.63 -20.33 -5.38
CA ILE A 147 -29.89 -21.07 -5.63
C ILE A 147 -29.62 -22.49 -6.14
N PHE A 148 -28.74 -22.64 -7.12
CA PHE A 148 -28.54 -23.88 -7.87
C PHE A 148 -27.24 -24.62 -7.52
N GLY A 149 -26.36 -24.02 -6.71
CA GLY A 149 -25.01 -24.54 -6.49
C GLY A 149 -24.03 -24.19 -7.62
N ARG A 150 -22.80 -24.70 -7.53
CA ARG A 150 -21.79 -24.48 -8.58
C ARG A 150 -22.03 -25.42 -9.76
N ASP A 151 -22.13 -24.86 -10.95
CA ASP A 151 -22.06 -25.66 -12.18
C ASP A 151 -20.69 -26.34 -12.24
N SER A 152 -20.70 -27.66 -12.38
CA SER A 152 -19.53 -28.54 -12.39
C SER A 152 -19.41 -29.33 -13.70
N SER A 153 -20.21 -29.00 -14.71
CA SER A 153 -20.32 -29.74 -15.98
C SER A 153 -19.05 -29.73 -16.86
N GLY A 154 -18.00 -29.04 -16.45
CA GLY A 154 -16.72 -28.92 -17.17
C GLY A 154 -15.47 -29.22 -16.34
N ILE A 155 -15.58 -30.03 -15.29
CA ILE A 155 -14.43 -30.67 -14.61
C ILE A 155 -14.24 -32.09 -15.12
#